data_AF-A0A2P8K6D8-F1
#
_entry.id   AF-A0A2P8K6D8-F1
#
_cell.length_a   1.000
_cell.length_b   1.000
_cell.length_c   1.000
_cell.angle_alpha   90.00
_cell.angle_beta   90.00
_cell.angle_gamma   90.00
#
_symmetry.space_group_name_H-M   'P 1'
#
loop_
_entity.id
_entity.type
_entity.pdbx_description
1 polymer ?
#
loop_
_entity_poly.entity_id
_entity_poly.type
_entity_poly.pdbx_seq_one_letter_code
_entity_poly.pdbx_strand_id
1 'polypeptide(L)'
;KNALAQKLPEYMVPAVILVLDTLPLNANGKIDRKALPAVEAQGQETYEAPEGEIEQALAEVWQQVLGVERAGRHDNFFELGGDSILSL
;
A
#
# COMPACT_ATOMS: atom_id res chain seq x y z
N LYS A 1 -1.71 8.45 -5.17
CA LYS A 1 -2.53 7.21 -5.25
C LYS A 1 -4.02 7.48 -5.42
N ASN A 2 -4.62 8.39 -4.63
CA ASN A 2 -6.08 8.57 -4.54
C ASN A 2 -6.84 8.79 -5.88
N ALA A 3 -6.28 9.58 -6.81
CA ALA A 3 -6.95 9.83 -8.11
C ALA A 3 -7.08 8.58 -9.02
N LEU A 4 -6.16 7.61 -8.91
CA LEU A 4 -6.20 6.38 -9.71
C LEU A 4 -7.21 5.38 -9.13
N ALA A 5 -7.30 5.28 -7.80
CA ALA A 5 -8.27 4.42 -7.12
C ALA A 5 -9.73 4.82 -7.40
N GLN A 6 -9.99 6.08 -7.75
CA GLN A 6 -11.33 6.53 -8.16
C GLN A 6 -11.70 6.13 -9.60
N LYS A 7 -10.73 5.69 -10.41
CA LYS A 7 -10.91 5.42 -11.85
C LYS A 7 -10.57 4.00 -12.26
N LEU A 8 -9.84 3.27 -11.43
CA LEU A 8 -9.36 1.92 -11.69
C LEU A 8 -9.88 0.98 -10.61
N PRO A 9 -10.21 -0.29 -10.96
CA PRO A 9 -10.36 -1.34 -9.97
C PRO A 9 -9.11 -1.45 -9.09
N GLU A 10 -9.29 -1.85 -7.83
CA GLU A 10 -8.23 -1.91 -6.82
C GLU A 10 -6.99 -2.68 -7.28
N TYR A 11 -7.18 -3.85 -7.89
CA TYR A 11 -6.09 -4.69 -8.42
C TYR A 11 -5.30 -4.09 -9.59
N MET A 12 -5.76 -2.96 -10.16
CA MET A 12 -5.07 -2.23 -11.23
C MET A 12 -4.38 -0.96 -10.72
N VAL A 13 -4.54 -0.60 -9.44
CA VAL A 13 -3.85 0.55 -8.86
C VAL A 13 -2.40 0.16 -8.58
N PRO A 14 -1.40 0.87 -9.13
CA PRO A 14 0.00 0.52 -8.89
C PRO A 14 0.37 0.63 -7.40
N ALA A 15 1.02 -0.42 -6.87
CA ALA A 15 1.53 -0.42 -5.50
C ALA A 15 2.57 0.68 -5.27
N VAL A 16 3.39 0.99 -6.28
CA VAL A 16 4.41 2.05 -6.25
C VAL A 16 4.29 2.93 -7.50
N ILE A 17 4.44 4.24 -7.30
CA ILE A 17 4.54 5.24 -8.36
C ILE A 17 5.88 5.95 -8.18
N LEU A 18 6.79 5.75 -9.14
CA LEU A 18 8.11 6.38 -9.15
C LEU A 18 8.14 7.47 -10.23
N VAL A 19 8.53 8.68 -9.86
CA VAL A 19 8.75 9.78 -10.80
C VAL A 19 10.20 9.75 -11.27
N LEU A 20 10.39 9.80 -12.58
CA LEU A 20 11.70 9.86 -13.23
C LEU A 20 11.78 11.15 -14.04
N ASP A 21 12.92 11.83 -13.99
CA ASP A 21 13.15 13.02 -14.83
C ASP A 21 13.15 12.66 -16.32
N THR A 22 13.68 11.48 -16.66
CA THR A 22 13.71 10.95 -18.03
C THR A 22 13.50 9.45 -18.06
N LEU A 23 12.80 8.95 -19.07
CA LEU A 23 12.67 7.51 -19.32
C LEU A 23 13.96 6.94 -19.93
N PRO A 24 14.49 5.82 -19.42
CA PRO A 24 15.65 5.17 -20.02
C PRO A 24 15.28 4.64 -21.41
N LEU A 25 16.12 4.92 -22.41
CA LEU A 25 15.95 4.48 -23.79
C LEU A 25 17.11 3.58 -24.21
N ASN A 26 16.82 2.57 -25.04
CA ASN A 26 17.84 1.76 -25.69
C ASN A 26 18.45 2.48 -26.90
N ALA A 27 19.44 1.87 -27.54
CA ALA A 27 20.14 2.45 -28.71
C ALA A 27 19.23 2.80 -29.89
N ASN A 28 18.02 2.24 -29.96
CA ASN A 28 17.03 2.53 -31.00
C ASN A 28 15.98 3.56 -30.55
N GLY A 29 16.17 4.20 -29.40
CA GLY A 29 15.24 5.20 -28.86
C GLY A 29 13.94 4.64 -28.26
N LYS A 30 13.82 3.32 -28.09
CA LYS A 30 12.66 2.70 -27.41
C LYS A 30 12.93 2.61 -25.91
N ILE A 31 11.86 2.62 -25.10
CA ILE A 31 11.97 2.47 -23.64
C ILE A 31 12.72 1.17 -23.30
N ASP A 32 13.80 1.30 -22.52
CA ASP A 32 14.53 0.17 -21.96
C ASP A 32 13.97 -0.18 -20.58
N ARG A 33 13.02 -1.12 -20.56
CA ARG A 33 12.36 -1.56 -19.33
C ARG A 33 13.31 -2.24 -18.34
N LYS A 34 14.44 -2.79 -18.81
CA LYS A 34 15.43 -3.44 -17.94
C LYS A 34 16.33 -2.43 -17.23
N ALA A 35 16.44 -1.23 -17.78
CA ALA A 35 17.17 -0.11 -17.20
C ALA A 35 16.31 0.76 -16.27
N LEU A 36 15.02 0.43 -16.10
CA LEU A 36 14.20 1.09 -15.08
C LEU A 36 14.79 0.78 -13.69
N PRO A 37 14.82 1.76 -12.78
CA PRO A 37 15.29 1.52 -11.41
C PRO A 37 14.50 0.39 -10.77
N ALA A 38 15.22 -0.52 -10.11
CA ALA A 38 14.58 -1.51 -9.27
C ALA A 38 13.85 -0.76 -8.14
N VAL A 39 12.56 -1.03 -8.01
CA VAL A 39 11.81 -0.64 -6.84
C VAL A 39 12.02 -1.76 -5.85
N GLU A 40 12.69 -1.47 -4.74
CA GLU A 40 12.59 -2.35 -3.58
C GLU A 40 11.10 -2.42 -3.26
N ALA A 41 10.51 -3.60 -3.34
CA ALA A 41 9.16 -3.79 -2.84
C ALA A 41 9.20 -3.31 -1.40
N GLN A 42 8.62 -2.15 -1.13
CA GLN A 42 8.26 -1.74 0.22
C GLN A 42 7.12 -2.67 0.64
N GLY A 43 7.49 -3.94 0.85
CA GLY A 43 6.66 -4.92 1.50
C GLY A 43 6.58 -4.46 2.94
N GLN A 44 5.35 -4.17 3.35
CA GLN A 44 4.97 -3.57 4.62
C GLN A 44 5.27 -2.06 4.67
N GLU A 45 4.19 -1.27 4.64
CA GLU A 45 4.16 0.01 5.33
C GLU A 45 4.89 -0.20 6.66
N THR A 46 5.99 0.53 6.86
CA THR A 46 6.79 0.37 8.08
C THR A 46 5.86 0.73 9.24
N TYR A 47 5.64 -0.22 10.16
CA TYR A 47 4.70 -0.04 11.27
C TYR A 47 4.84 1.37 11.88
N GLU A 48 3.76 2.14 11.78
CA GLU A 48 3.61 3.44 12.42
C GLU A 48 2.53 3.33 13.49
N ALA A 49 2.88 3.74 14.71
CA ALA A 49 2.00 3.60 15.85
C ALA A 49 0.75 4.49 15.71
N PRO A 50 -0.43 4.02 16.16
CA PRO A 50 -1.64 4.85 16.23
C PRO A 50 -1.43 6.12 17.08
N GLU A 51 -1.85 7.27 16.56
CA GLU A 51 -1.74 8.57 17.22
C GLU A 51 -3.09 9.11 17.68
N GLY A 52 -3.15 9.50 18.95
CA GLY A 52 -4.37 10.02 19.57
C GLY A 52 -5.41 8.94 19.90
N GLU A 53 -6.48 9.36 20.58
CA GLU A 53 -7.45 8.44 21.18
C GLU A 53 -8.23 7.61 20.14
N ILE A 54 -8.53 8.22 18.98
CA ILE A 54 -9.35 7.57 17.94
C ILE A 54 -8.57 6.46 17.25
N GLU A 55 -7.34 6.72 16.81
CA GLU A 55 -6.54 5.70 16.12
C GLU A 55 -6.19 4.56 17.07
N GLN A 56 -5.92 4.86 18.35
CA GLN A 56 -5.67 3.84 19.37
C GLN A 56 -6.88 2.93 19.59
N ALA A 57 -8.07 3.51 19.77
CA ALA A 57 -9.30 2.72 19.91
C ALA A 57 -9.57 1.85 18.67
N LEU A 58 -9.32 2.39 17.47
CA LEU A 58 -9.50 1.63 16.23
C LEU A 58 -8.50 0.47 16.12
N ALA A 59 -7.24 0.70 16.48
CA ALA A 59 -6.21 -0.34 16.47
C ALA A 59 -6.51 -1.46 17.47
N GLU A 60 -7.05 -1.14 18.66
CA GLU A 60 -7.50 -2.15 19.63
C GLU A 60 -8.64 -3.00 19.07
N VAL A 61 -9.64 -2.37 18.43
CA VAL A 61 -10.74 -3.11 17.78
C VAL A 61 -10.21 -4.03 16.69
N TRP A 62 -9.28 -3.54 15.86
CA TRP A 62 -8.71 -4.35 14.77
C TRP A 62 -7.89 -5.52 15.30
N GLN A 63 -7.10 -5.34 16.36
CA GLN A 63 -6.38 -6.43 17.02
C GLN A 63 -7.33 -7.52 17.53
N GLN A 64 -8.46 -7.13 18.12
CA GLN A 64 -9.47 -8.07 18.62
C GLN A 64 -10.20 -8.82 17.51
N VAL A 65 -10.60 -8.11 16.45
CA VAL A 65 -11.36 -8.69 15.33
C VAL A 65 -10.49 -9.58 14.45
N LEU A 66 -9.25 -9.15 14.18
CA LEU A 66 -8.35 -9.84 13.26
C LEU A 66 -7.42 -10.85 13.97
N GLY A 67 -7.29 -10.78 15.29
CA GLY A 67 -6.38 -11.62 16.06
C GLY A 67 -4.91 -11.33 15.80
N VAL A 68 -4.58 -10.11 15.38
CA VAL A 68 -3.20 -9.66 15.11
C VAL A 68 -2.58 -9.01 16.34
N GLU A 69 -1.27 -9.17 16.54
CA GLU A 69 -0.57 -8.58 17.70
C GLU A 69 -0.50 -7.05 17.64
N ARG A 70 -0.47 -6.47 16.43
CA ARG A 70 -0.36 -5.02 16.21
C ARG A 70 -1.09 -4.63 14.93
N ALA A 71 -1.70 -3.45 14.96
CA ALA A 71 -2.26 -2.76 13.81
C ALA A 71 -1.69 -1.34 13.80
N GLY A 72 -0.94 -1.00 12.76
CA GLY A 72 -0.41 0.33 12.50
C GLY A 72 -1.46 1.26 11.89
N ARG A 73 -1.27 2.57 12.03
CA ARG A 73 -2.22 3.58 11.55
C ARG A 73 -2.41 3.63 10.03
N HIS A 74 -1.48 3.05 9.28
CA HIS A 74 -1.51 2.95 7.83
C HIS A 74 -1.74 1.53 7.32
N ASP A 75 -1.95 0.57 8.22
CA ASP A 75 -2.24 -0.80 7.83
C ASP A 75 -3.63 -0.89 7.18
N ASN A 76 -3.76 -1.77 6.20
CA ASN A 76 -5.03 -2.05 5.54
C ASN A 76 -5.71 -3.26 6.22
N PHE A 77 -6.96 -3.08 6.63
CA PHE A 77 -7.78 -4.13 7.27
C PHE A 77 -7.81 -5.45 6.49
N PHE A 78 -7.96 -5.38 5.16
CA PHE A 78 -8.04 -6.56 4.31
C PHE A 78 -6.67 -7.22 4.11
N GLU A 79 -5.60 -6.43 4.07
CA GLU A 79 -4.23 -6.98 4.00
C GLU A 79 -3.83 -7.66 5.32
N LEU A 80 -4.36 -7.21 6.45
CA LEU A 80 -4.20 -7.84 7.76
C LEU A 80 -5.02 -9.13 7.95
N GLY A 81 -5.75 -9.58 6.92
CA GLY A 81 -6.54 -10.81 6.95
C GLY A 81 -8.02 -10.60 7.28
N GLY A 82 -8.49 -9.35 7.29
CA GLY A 82 -9.90 -9.04 7.37
C GLY A 82 -10.65 -9.43 6.09
N ASP A 83 -11.90 -9.85 6.25
CA ASP A 83 -12.79 -10.15 5.14
C ASP A 83 -14.10 -9.34 5.23
N SER A 84 -14.93 -9.44 4.20
CA SER A 84 -16.18 -8.69 4.10
C SER A 84 -17.20 -9.05 5.18
N ILE A 85 -17.09 -10.21 5.84
CA ILE A 85 -17.99 -10.62 6.94
C ILE A 85 -17.53 -9.97 8.24
N LEU A 86 -16.22 -9.91 8.48
CA LEU A 86 -15.62 -9.21 9.62
C LEU A 86 -15.76 -7.68 9.55
N SER A 87 -16.08 -7.15 8.38
CA SER A 87 -16.27 -5.70 8.13
C SER A 87 -17.72 -5.22 8.38
N LEU A 88 -18.65 -6.12 8.68
CA LEU A 88 -20.08 -5.84 8.92
C LEU A 88 -20.41 -5.81 10.42
#